data_AF-A0A1C1CET2-F1
#
_entry.id   AF-A0A1C1CET2-F1
#
_cell.length_a   1.000
_cell.length_b   1.000
_cell.length_c   1.000
_cell.angle_alpha   90.00
_cell.angle_beta   90.00
_cell.angle_gamma   90.00
#
_symmetry.space_group_name_H-M   'P 1'
#
loop_
_entity.id
_entity.type
_entity.pdbx_description
1 polymer ?
#
loop_
_entity_poly.entity_id
_entity_poly.type
_entity_poly.pdbx_seq_one_letter_code
_entity_poly.pdbx_strand_id
1 'polypeptide(L)'
;MASRGLAITSTRCYSSTSTEASPSNAAALPRVLVNDMTNQELIIDFNAGTALRYPSFWLRDHCPCSECQHPSTHQRQLDTFSIDPDIKVSSIQSTPAGLEVVWPVSSVAKTTDMQTDTQPQTRTHRSIYPWEWLETHPPFIQASGKTTPSNAPRRTWTHVPPPSSSSNSSLPSVPYDSIISTTSPSGLKTFLQTIHTLGFCLVPRTPPDPSSTQSLVERISHIRPTHYGGFWDFTSAPNPIDTAYTDDYLPPHTDTTYFTDPAGLQLFHCLQPATQGGGESTFVDGFAAAQHLYATSPQHYHALSTYPIVSAALGSPAGAFYNTAVARRGYPVLVHSAPLPGVTTPSPATLVQIRWNNLDRMAPATPSFPNHTALKAWYSAAREWSRVLERPEFLITLQLKPGEPVIFDNWRVLHGRLAFQGQRRVCGAYVAMDDFRARCRGLGIEV
;
A
#
# COMPACT_ATOMS: atom_id res chain seq x y z
N MET A 1 57.34 31.49 -40.41
CA MET A 1 56.84 30.30 -41.13
C MET A 1 56.15 29.39 -40.13
N ALA A 2 54.87 29.05 -40.40
CA ALA A 2 54.02 27.95 -39.86
C ALA A 2 54.03 27.65 -38.34
N SER A 3 52.95 27.33 -37.64
CA SER A 3 51.50 27.25 -37.85
C SER A 3 50.90 26.77 -36.52
N ARG A 4 49.67 27.17 -36.20
CA ARG A 4 48.55 26.32 -35.70
C ARG A 4 47.65 27.08 -34.74
N GLY A 5 46.43 27.34 -35.20
CA GLY A 5 45.28 27.63 -34.36
C GLY A 5 44.49 26.35 -34.02
N LEU A 6 43.55 26.50 -33.10
CA LEU A 6 42.35 25.68 -32.86
C LEU A 6 41.43 26.57 -32.01
N ALA A 7 40.40 27.16 -32.61
CA ALA A 7 39.02 26.66 -32.69
C ALA A 7 38.25 26.82 -31.37
N ILE A 8 37.56 27.95 -31.24
CA ILE A 8 36.57 28.23 -30.19
C ILE A 8 35.22 27.69 -30.68
N THR A 9 34.66 26.76 -29.93
CA THR A 9 33.30 26.21 -30.11
C THR A 9 32.25 27.27 -29.80
N SER A 10 31.39 27.54 -30.77
CA SER A 10 30.25 28.46 -30.71
C SER A 10 29.08 27.84 -29.94
N THR A 11 28.70 28.47 -28.83
CA THR A 11 27.40 28.28 -28.16
C THR A 11 26.37 29.19 -28.84
N ARG A 12 25.36 28.63 -29.50
CA ARG A 12 24.22 29.40 -30.01
C ARG A 12 23.20 29.61 -28.90
N CYS A 13 23.15 30.82 -28.35
CA CYS A 13 21.97 31.31 -27.63
C CYS A 13 20.95 31.85 -28.64
N TYR A 14 19.73 31.30 -28.61
CA TYR A 14 18.58 31.94 -29.27
C TYR A 14 17.96 32.95 -28.31
N SER A 15 18.09 34.24 -28.62
CA SER A 15 17.38 35.32 -27.94
C SER A 15 16.08 35.64 -28.67
N SER A 16 14.93 35.43 -28.03
CA SER A 16 13.64 35.96 -28.49
C SER A 16 13.39 37.31 -27.81
N THR A 17 13.33 38.38 -28.62
CA THR A 17 12.82 39.69 -28.23
C THR A 17 11.31 39.74 -28.41
N SER A 18 10.57 40.09 -27.36
CA SER A 18 9.24 40.73 -27.51
C SER A 18 8.91 41.58 -26.29
N THR A 19 8.63 42.84 -26.58
CA THR A 19 8.24 43.98 -25.74
C THR A 19 6.85 43.83 -25.11
N GLU A 20 6.77 44.28 -23.85
CA GLU A 20 5.64 44.86 -23.11
C GLU A 20 4.21 44.33 -23.31
N ALA A 21 3.76 43.53 -22.34
CA ALA A 21 2.45 43.68 -21.71
C ALA A 21 2.49 43.06 -20.31
N SER A 22 2.22 43.84 -19.26
CA SER A 22 2.03 43.33 -17.89
C SER A 22 0.60 42.81 -17.70
N PRO A 23 0.45 41.59 -17.17
CA PRO A 23 -0.66 41.32 -16.27
C PRO A 23 -0.19 40.62 -14.97
N SER A 24 -0.79 41.06 -13.88
CA SER A 24 -0.89 40.45 -12.53
C SER A 24 -0.37 39.01 -12.37
N ASN A 25 0.68 38.82 -11.54
CA ASN A 25 1.10 37.58 -10.86
C ASN A 25 0.75 36.24 -11.55
N ALA A 26 1.02 36.11 -12.85
CA ALA A 26 1.11 34.80 -13.48
C ALA A 26 2.41 34.16 -12.96
N ALA A 27 2.31 33.08 -12.20
CA ALA A 27 3.48 32.30 -11.82
C ALA A 27 4.29 32.00 -13.08
N ALA A 28 5.58 32.33 -13.06
CA ALA A 28 6.45 32.11 -14.21
C ALA A 28 6.42 30.63 -14.59
N LEU A 29 6.30 30.33 -15.88
CA LEU A 29 6.33 28.94 -16.36
C LEU A 29 7.67 28.28 -15.97
N PRO A 30 7.68 26.96 -15.75
CA PRO A 30 8.91 26.22 -15.53
C PRO A 30 9.91 26.44 -16.67
N ARG A 31 11.19 26.61 -16.29
CA ARG A 31 12.30 26.78 -17.25
C ARG A 31 12.82 25.43 -17.67
N VAL A 32 13.03 25.25 -18.97
CA VAL A 32 13.49 23.98 -19.53
C VAL A 32 14.78 24.19 -20.30
N LEU A 33 15.79 23.38 -19.99
CA LEU A 33 17.07 23.33 -20.69
C LEU A 33 17.23 21.94 -21.31
N VAL A 34 17.76 21.88 -22.54
CA VAL A 34 18.10 20.61 -23.19
C VAL A 34 19.59 20.37 -23.01
N ASN A 35 19.93 19.25 -22.37
CA ASN A 35 21.29 18.76 -22.30
C ASN A 35 21.54 17.82 -23.48
N ASP A 36 22.10 18.35 -24.57
CA ASP A 36 22.23 17.65 -25.85
C ASP A 36 23.49 16.79 -25.96
N MET A 37 23.69 15.89 -25.00
CA MET A 37 24.71 14.84 -25.08
C MET A 37 24.18 13.60 -25.82
N THR A 38 24.94 12.50 -25.84
CA THR A 38 24.52 11.22 -26.42
C THR A 38 23.20 10.74 -25.81
N ASN A 39 23.10 10.76 -24.48
CA ASN A 39 21.86 10.49 -23.75
C ASN A 39 21.15 11.81 -23.47
N GLN A 40 20.44 12.35 -24.47
CA GLN A 40 19.78 13.64 -24.34
C GLN A 40 18.75 13.61 -23.18
N GLU A 41 18.77 14.67 -22.38
CA GLU A 41 17.82 14.87 -21.29
C GLU A 41 17.36 16.32 -21.20
N LEU A 42 16.16 16.52 -20.69
CA LEU A 42 15.58 17.81 -20.38
C LEU A 42 15.76 18.08 -18.89
N ILE A 43 16.28 19.25 -18.56
CA ILE A 43 16.45 19.74 -17.20
C ILE A 43 15.37 20.80 -16.96
N ILE A 44 14.43 20.51 -16.06
CA ILE A 44 13.27 21.35 -15.77
C ILE A 44 13.43 21.96 -14.38
N ASP A 45 13.47 23.28 -14.31
CA ASP A 45 13.41 24.05 -13.06
C ASP A 45 11.99 24.58 -12.87
N PHE A 46 11.30 24.08 -11.85
CA PHE A 46 9.94 24.46 -11.47
C PHE A 46 9.87 25.76 -10.66
N ASN A 47 10.94 26.56 -10.67
CA ASN A 47 11.09 27.79 -9.87
C ASN A 47 11.06 27.53 -8.35
N ALA A 48 11.24 26.27 -7.93
CA ALA A 48 11.29 25.83 -6.54
C ALA A 48 12.74 25.64 -6.02
N GLY A 49 13.74 26.09 -6.80
CA GLY A 49 15.16 25.97 -6.46
C GLY A 49 15.74 24.56 -6.64
N THR A 50 14.97 23.62 -7.20
CA THR A 50 15.48 22.30 -7.60
C THR A 50 15.08 21.98 -9.03
N ALA A 51 16.06 21.62 -9.85
CA ALA A 51 15.84 21.18 -11.21
C ALA A 51 15.75 19.65 -11.28
N LEU A 52 14.79 19.14 -12.04
CA LEU A 52 14.57 17.71 -12.28
C LEU A 52 15.04 17.34 -13.68
N ARG A 53 15.56 16.13 -13.85
CA ARG A 53 16.13 15.62 -15.11
C ARG A 53 15.20 14.57 -15.72
N TYR A 54 14.91 14.69 -17.00
CA TYR A 54 14.02 13.80 -17.76
C TYR A 54 14.70 13.34 -19.05
N PRO A 55 15.10 12.06 -19.16
CA PRO A 55 15.64 11.53 -20.40
C PRO A 55 14.64 11.64 -21.55
N SER A 56 15.11 12.00 -22.74
CA SER A 56 14.28 12.11 -23.95
C SER A 56 13.54 10.81 -24.27
N PHE A 57 14.24 9.66 -24.17
CA PHE A 57 13.63 8.34 -24.30
C PHE A 57 12.48 8.11 -23.31
N TRP A 58 12.71 8.43 -22.04
CA TRP A 58 11.71 8.21 -20.98
C TRP A 58 10.46 9.06 -21.20
N LEU A 59 10.62 10.33 -21.58
CA LEU A 59 9.50 11.19 -21.94
C LEU A 59 8.71 10.58 -23.09
N ARG A 60 9.37 10.22 -24.20
CA ARG A 60 8.70 9.62 -25.37
C ARG A 60 7.90 8.36 -24.99
N ASP A 61 8.46 7.49 -24.17
CA ASP A 61 7.83 6.24 -23.69
C ASP A 61 6.58 6.49 -22.83
N HIS A 62 6.48 7.67 -22.21
CA HIS A 62 5.39 8.08 -21.34
C HIS A 62 4.53 9.19 -21.96
N CYS A 63 4.50 9.29 -23.30
CA CYS A 63 3.64 10.26 -23.98
C CYS A 63 2.15 10.03 -23.61
N PRO A 64 1.42 11.05 -23.13
CA PRO A 64 0.04 10.91 -22.66
C PRO A 64 -1.00 11.08 -23.78
N CYS A 65 -0.60 11.18 -25.05
CA CYS A 65 -1.55 11.36 -26.14
C CYS A 65 -2.36 10.09 -26.41
N SER A 66 -3.53 10.24 -27.03
CA SER A 66 -4.45 9.12 -27.32
C SER A 66 -3.91 8.06 -28.27
N GLU A 67 -2.81 8.33 -28.98
CA GLU A 67 -2.11 7.35 -29.82
C GLU A 67 -1.13 6.48 -29.01
N CYS A 68 -0.58 7.03 -27.93
CA CYS A 68 0.44 6.36 -27.11
C CYS A 68 -0.15 5.75 -25.84
N GLN A 69 -1.29 6.27 -25.38
CA GLN A 69 -2.04 5.78 -24.23
C GLN A 69 -3.52 5.70 -24.57
N HIS A 70 -4.13 4.55 -24.32
CA HIS A 70 -5.53 4.34 -24.61
C HIS A 70 -6.40 5.26 -23.73
N PRO A 71 -7.33 6.04 -24.29
CA PRO A 71 -8.01 7.12 -23.56
C PRO A 71 -8.91 6.66 -22.41
N SER A 72 -9.50 5.46 -22.49
CA SER A 72 -10.38 4.93 -21.43
C SER A 72 -9.68 3.99 -20.44
N THR A 73 -8.76 3.13 -20.89
CA THR A 73 -8.10 2.14 -20.03
C THR A 73 -6.80 2.68 -19.43
N HIS A 74 -6.28 3.81 -19.94
CA HIS A 74 -4.99 4.40 -19.59
C HIS A 74 -3.80 3.45 -19.81
N GLN A 75 -3.98 2.37 -20.58
CA GLN A 75 -2.92 1.43 -20.91
C GLN A 75 -2.02 2.00 -22.01
N ARG A 76 -0.71 1.74 -21.91
CA ARG A 76 0.26 2.08 -22.95
C ARG A 76 -0.08 1.33 -24.24
N GLN A 77 -0.20 2.07 -25.34
CA GLN A 77 -0.35 1.55 -26.70
C GLN A 77 0.94 1.66 -27.50
N LEU A 78 1.80 2.62 -27.13
CA LEU A 78 3.14 2.73 -27.70
C LEU A 78 3.96 1.50 -27.34
N ASP A 79 4.49 0.82 -28.35
CA ASP A 79 5.52 -0.19 -28.13
C ASP A 79 6.82 0.51 -27.73
N THR A 80 7.18 0.41 -26.46
CA THR A 80 8.43 0.94 -25.88
C THR A 80 9.65 0.54 -26.71
N PHE A 81 9.65 -0.68 -27.27
CA PHE A 81 10.80 -1.22 -28.00
C PHE A 81 10.86 -0.76 -29.46
N SER A 82 9.83 -0.07 -29.94
CA SER A 82 9.84 0.62 -31.24
C SER A 82 10.48 2.01 -31.18
N ILE A 83 10.70 2.55 -29.97
CA ILE A 83 11.32 3.86 -29.77
C ILE A 83 12.83 3.73 -30.04
N ASP A 84 13.37 4.65 -30.84
CA ASP A 84 14.81 4.77 -31.02
C ASP A 84 15.50 4.99 -29.65
N PRO A 85 16.41 4.12 -29.21
CA PRO A 85 17.14 4.29 -27.95
C PRO A 85 17.86 5.63 -27.84
N ASP A 86 18.27 6.20 -28.96
CA ASP A 86 18.99 7.48 -29.06
C ASP A 86 18.05 8.66 -29.41
N ILE A 87 16.73 8.49 -29.26
CA ILE A 87 15.74 9.51 -29.63
C ILE A 87 16.04 10.86 -28.98
N LYS A 88 16.04 11.91 -29.83
CA LYS A 88 16.22 13.30 -29.44
C LYS A 88 14.98 14.12 -29.72
N VAL A 89 14.71 15.13 -28.89
CA VAL A 89 13.67 16.13 -29.15
C VAL A 89 14.06 16.96 -30.38
N SER A 90 13.09 17.18 -31.27
CA SER A 90 13.22 18.12 -32.38
C SER A 90 13.01 19.56 -31.91
N SER A 91 12.03 19.77 -31.02
CA SER A 91 11.77 21.05 -30.38
C SER A 91 11.02 20.86 -29.07
N ILE A 92 11.11 21.89 -28.21
CA ILE A 92 10.40 21.98 -26.93
C ILE A 92 9.79 23.36 -26.77
N GLN A 93 8.68 23.43 -26.04
CA GLN A 93 8.05 24.70 -25.69
C GLN A 93 7.37 24.60 -24.33
N SER A 94 7.69 25.54 -23.42
CA SER A 94 6.91 25.70 -22.19
C SER A 94 5.59 26.38 -22.52
N THR A 95 4.47 25.76 -22.14
CA THR A 95 3.12 26.30 -22.32
C THR A 95 2.38 26.35 -20.99
N PRO A 96 1.27 27.10 -20.86
CA PRO A 96 0.42 27.04 -19.66
C PRO A 96 -0.12 25.64 -19.35
N ALA A 97 -0.38 24.81 -20.37
CA ALA A 97 -0.90 23.45 -20.19
C ALA A 97 0.16 22.44 -19.75
N GLY A 98 1.45 22.74 -19.98
CA GLY A 98 2.52 21.79 -19.75
C GLY A 98 3.74 22.01 -20.64
N LEU A 99 4.67 21.06 -20.60
CA LEU A 99 5.79 20.97 -21.52
C LEU A 99 5.33 20.33 -22.83
N GLU A 100 5.39 21.09 -23.91
CA GLU A 100 5.21 20.57 -25.26
C GLU A 100 6.55 20.10 -25.83
N VAL A 101 6.56 18.89 -26.40
CA VAL A 101 7.73 18.26 -26.99
C VAL A 101 7.38 17.71 -28.36
N VAL A 102 8.23 17.99 -29.36
CA VAL A 102 8.11 17.45 -30.72
C VAL A 102 9.23 16.46 -30.95
N TRP A 103 8.89 15.27 -31.43
CA TRP A 103 9.80 14.16 -31.71
C TRP A 103 9.91 13.89 -33.21
N PRO A 104 11.08 13.47 -33.70
CA PRO A 104 11.19 12.88 -35.02
C PRO A 104 10.47 11.53 -35.04
N VAL A 105 9.75 11.20 -36.10
CA VAL A 105 9.18 9.86 -36.30
C VAL A 105 10.06 9.10 -37.25
N SER A 106 10.71 8.05 -36.76
CA SER A 106 11.48 7.11 -37.57
C SER A 106 10.50 6.37 -38.48
N SER A 107 10.63 6.55 -39.80
CA SER A 107 9.85 5.84 -40.80
C SER A 107 10.25 4.36 -40.86
N VAL A 108 9.79 3.55 -39.91
CA VAL A 108 9.95 2.07 -39.96
C VAL A 108 8.59 1.36 -39.89
N ALA A 109 7.48 2.12 -39.84
CA ALA A 109 6.14 1.55 -39.88
C ALA A 109 5.61 1.41 -41.32
N LYS A 110 5.68 0.16 -41.82
CA LYS A 110 4.88 -0.45 -42.91
C LYS A 110 4.35 0.50 -44.00
N THR A 111 5.11 0.66 -45.07
CA THR A 111 4.57 1.10 -46.37
C THR A 111 4.78 -0.01 -47.40
N THR A 112 3.84 -0.96 -47.44
CA THR A 112 3.31 -1.46 -48.71
C THR A 112 2.33 -0.40 -49.18
N ASP A 113 2.83 0.63 -49.88
CA ASP A 113 2.06 1.30 -50.92
C ASP A 113 2.99 2.17 -51.77
N MET A 114 2.74 2.08 -53.08
CA MET A 114 3.58 2.58 -54.16
C MET A 114 3.59 4.11 -54.26
N GLN A 115 4.79 4.61 -54.60
CA GLN A 115 5.08 5.76 -55.45
C GLN A 115 4.08 6.93 -55.43
N THR A 116 4.39 7.97 -54.65
CA THR A 116 4.18 9.36 -55.09
C THR A 116 5.40 10.20 -54.76
N ASP A 117 5.85 10.96 -55.75
CA ASP A 117 7.07 11.77 -55.78
C ASP A 117 6.84 13.13 -55.10
N THR A 118 6.48 13.09 -53.83
CA THR A 118 6.35 14.29 -52.97
C THR A 118 7.40 14.23 -51.88
N GLN A 119 8.13 15.35 -51.71
CA GLN A 119 9.14 15.56 -50.65
C GLN A 119 8.75 14.83 -49.35
N PRO A 120 9.66 14.07 -48.72
CA PRO A 120 9.34 13.34 -47.51
C PRO A 120 8.95 14.34 -46.43
N GLN A 121 7.64 14.49 -46.18
CA GLN A 121 7.18 15.21 -45.00
C GLN A 121 7.74 14.43 -43.80
N THR A 122 8.72 15.03 -43.12
CA THR A 122 9.23 14.52 -41.86
C THR A 122 8.07 14.50 -40.88
N ARG A 123 7.43 13.33 -40.76
CA ARG A 123 6.35 13.13 -39.81
C ARG A 123 6.94 13.36 -38.41
N THR A 124 6.30 14.23 -37.65
CA THR A 124 6.68 14.50 -36.27
C THR A 124 5.59 13.98 -35.35
N HIS A 125 5.98 13.61 -34.14
CA HIS A 125 5.04 13.25 -33.08
C HIS A 125 5.06 14.35 -32.02
N ARG A 126 3.90 14.77 -31.53
CA ARG A 126 3.76 15.85 -30.55
C ARG A 126 3.25 15.28 -29.23
N SER A 127 3.92 15.63 -28.13
CA SER A 127 3.55 15.24 -26.77
C SER A 127 3.38 16.49 -25.91
N ILE A 128 2.40 16.49 -25.01
CA ILE A 128 2.20 17.57 -24.02
C ILE A 128 2.15 16.91 -22.64
N TYR A 129 3.10 17.26 -21.77
CA TYR A 129 3.18 16.72 -20.40
C TYR A 129 2.72 17.80 -19.41
N PRO A 130 1.63 17.57 -18.65
CA PRO A 130 1.21 18.51 -17.60
C PRO A 130 2.33 18.78 -16.60
N TRP A 131 2.45 20.02 -16.12
CA TRP A 131 3.49 20.38 -15.16
C TRP A 131 3.41 19.56 -13.87
N GLU A 132 2.20 19.40 -13.32
CA GLU A 132 1.95 18.56 -12.15
C GLU A 132 2.38 17.10 -12.37
N TRP A 133 2.17 16.56 -13.57
CA TRP A 133 2.60 15.19 -13.89
C TRP A 133 4.13 15.08 -13.89
N LEU A 134 4.84 16.04 -14.48
CA LEU A 134 6.30 16.06 -14.45
C LEU A 134 6.80 16.16 -13.00
N GLU A 135 6.30 17.11 -12.21
CA GLU A 135 6.68 17.28 -10.80
C GLU A 135 6.51 16.01 -9.96
N THR A 136 5.45 15.25 -10.22
CA THR A 136 5.09 14.04 -9.46
C THR A 136 5.71 12.74 -10.00
N HIS A 137 6.31 12.75 -11.20
CA HIS A 137 6.88 11.57 -11.85
C HIS A 137 8.36 11.74 -12.28
N PRO A 138 9.28 12.16 -11.38
CA PRO A 138 10.69 12.22 -11.73
C PRO A 138 11.26 10.80 -11.98
N PRO A 139 12.00 10.57 -13.08
CA PRO A 139 12.54 9.25 -13.40
C PRO A 139 13.76 8.85 -12.57
N PHE A 140 14.38 9.80 -11.86
CA PHE A 140 15.59 9.58 -11.07
C PHE A 140 15.36 9.81 -9.58
N ILE A 141 16.09 9.05 -8.75
CA ILE A 141 16.18 9.29 -7.30
C ILE A 141 16.83 10.66 -7.09
N GLN A 142 16.16 11.51 -6.31
CA GLN A 142 16.65 12.84 -6.00
C GLN A 142 17.67 12.77 -4.86
N ALA A 143 18.87 13.30 -5.08
CA ALA A 143 19.97 13.27 -4.09
C ALA A 143 19.71 14.20 -2.89
N SER A 144 18.87 15.21 -3.05
CA SER A 144 18.48 16.10 -1.95
C SER A 144 17.09 15.69 -1.45
N GLY A 145 16.97 15.40 -0.16
CA GLY A 145 15.68 15.30 0.53
C GLY A 145 14.97 16.66 0.67
N LYS A 146 15.23 17.62 -0.24
CA LYS A 146 14.78 19.01 -0.22
C LYS A 146 13.85 19.39 -1.38
N THR A 147 13.65 18.53 -2.37
CA THR A 147 12.41 18.63 -3.15
C THR A 147 11.29 18.35 -2.18
N THR A 148 10.23 19.17 -2.19
CA THR A 148 9.00 18.87 -1.46
C THR A 148 8.73 17.41 -1.70
N PRO A 149 8.91 16.52 -0.69
CA PRO A 149 8.42 15.19 -0.88
C PRO A 149 6.94 15.46 -1.11
N SER A 150 6.41 15.07 -2.26
CA SER A 150 5.10 14.45 -2.21
C SER A 150 5.28 13.44 -1.09
N ASN A 151 4.83 13.81 0.13
CA ASN A 151 5.12 13.10 1.35
C ASN A 151 4.63 11.70 1.04
N ALA A 152 5.55 10.78 0.71
CA ALA A 152 5.17 9.46 0.24
C ALA A 152 4.12 8.99 1.22
N PRO A 153 2.84 8.82 0.78
CA PRO A 153 1.70 8.96 1.66
C PRO A 153 1.95 8.13 2.89
N ARG A 154 2.28 8.79 4.00
CA ARG A 154 2.61 8.09 5.23
C ARG A 154 1.27 7.68 5.75
N ARG A 155 1.04 6.37 5.81
CA ARG A 155 -0.16 5.81 6.42
C ARG A 155 -0.36 6.51 7.77
N THR A 156 -1.35 7.39 7.83
CA THR A 156 -1.68 8.09 9.07
C THR A 156 -2.60 7.18 9.85
N TRP A 157 -2.22 6.91 11.09
CA TRP A 157 -2.97 6.06 11.98
C TRP A 157 -3.06 6.69 13.35
N THR A 158 -4.18 6.44 14.03
CA THR A 158 -4.43 6.91 15.38
C THR A 158 -4.76 5.71 16.25
N HIS A 159 -4.11 5.63 17.40
CA HIS A 159 -4.39 4.61 18.39
C HIS A 159 -5.75 4.87 19.05
N VAL A 160 -6.56 3.81 19.18
CA VAL A 160 -7.80 3.83 19.97
C VAL A 160 -7.49 3.16 21.31
N PRO A 161 -7.44 3.93 22.42
CA PRO A 161 -7.20 3.35 23.74
C PRO A 161 -8.41 2.53 24.20
N PRO A 162 -8.22 1.57 25.12
CA PRO A 162 -9.32 0.87 25.76
C PRO A 162 -10.31 1.83 26.44
N PRO A 163 -11.63 1.54 26.36
CA PRO A 163 -12.64 2.41 26.92
C PRO A 163 -12.51 2.46 28.45
N SER A 164 -12.68 3.64 29.04
CA SER A 164 -12.59 3.84 30.50
C SER A 164 -13.74 3.19 31.28
N SER A 165 -14.77 2.73 30.58
CA SER A 165 -15.91 1.99 31.12
C SER A 165 -16.26 0.84 30.18
N SER A 166 -17.06 -0.11 30.65
CA SER A 166 -17.57 -1.24 29.85
C SER A 166 -18.57 -0.84 28.74
N SER A 167 -18.69 0.46 28.41
CA SER A 167 -19.53 0.95 27.32
C SER A 167 -18.76 1.03 26.00
N ASN A 168 -19.31 0.43 24.95
CA ASN A 168 -18.78 0.51 23.59
C ASN A 168 -18.94 1.91 22.97
N SER A 169 -19.64 2.83 23.62
CA SER A 169 -20.04 4.12 23.03
C SER A 169 -18.86 5.01 22.60
N SER A 170 -17.66 4.78 23.13
CA SER A 170 -16.44 5.50 22.72
C SER A 170 -15.66 4.81 21.61
N LEU A 171 -16.01 3.56 21.27
CA LEU A 171 -15.32 2.82 20.22
C LEU A 171 -15.78 3.27 18.84
N PRO A 172 -14.90 3.24 17.82
CA PRO A 172 -15.25 3.65 16.47
C PRO A 172 -16.40 2.80 15.94
N SER A 173 -17.46 3.46 15.49
CA SER A 173 -18.61 2.78 14.94
C SER A 173 -19.24 3.54 13.77
N VAL A 174 -19.74 2.78 12.79
CA VAL A 174 -20.52 3.30 11.68
C VAL A 174 -21.73 2.38 11.48
N PRO A 175 -22.97 2.88 11.52
CA PRO A 175 -24.14 2.02 11.45
C PRO A 175 -24.34 1.32 10.10
N TYR A 176 -24.85 0.09 10.13
CA TYR A 176 -25.07 -0.76 8.94
C TYR A 176 -25.85 -0.08 7.81
N ASP A 177 -26.96 0.58 8.13
CA ASP A 177 -27.83 1.30 7.19
C ASP A 177 -27.10 2.43 6.45
N SER A 178 -26.15 3.08 7.10
CA SER A 178 -25.31 4.11 6.47
C SER A 178 -24.34 3.52 5.46
N ILE A 179 -23.77 2.34 5.77
CA ILE A 179 -22.77 1.67 4.93
C ILE A 179 -23.42 1.03 3.70
N ILE A 180 -24.53 0.33 3.90
CA ILE A 180 -25.21 -0.43 2.84
C ILE A 180 -26.00 0.48 1.88
N SER A 181 -26.29 1.71 2.29
CA SER A 181 -27.02 2.67 1.46
C SER A 181 -26.37 2.84 0.08
N THR A 182 -27.22 2.79 -0.95
CA THR A 182 -26.87 3.01 -2.36
C THR A 182 -27.16 4.44 -2.82
N THR A 183 -27.89 5.24 -2.03
CA THR A 183 -28.21 6.63 -2.36
C THR A 183 -27.03 7.58 -2.13
N SER A 184 -26.06 7.17 -1.30
CA SER A 184 -24.83 7.93 -1.05
C SER A 184 -23.67 7.00 -0.67
N PRO A 185 -22.45 7.23 -1.18
CA PRO A 185 -21.26 6.52 -0.74
C PRO A 185 -20.69 7.04 0.59
N SER A 186 -21.25 8.10 1.18
CA SER A 186 -20.67 8.77 2.36
C SER A 186 -20.52 7.84 3.56
N GLY A 187 -21.50 6.99 3.86
CA GLY A 187 -21.40 6.04 4.97
C GLY A 187 -20.33 4.98 4.76
N LEU A 188 -20.23 4.45 3.53
CA LEU A 188 -19.13 3.54 3.16
C LEU A 188 -17.77 4.24 3.25
N LYS A 189 -17.64 5.48 2.77
CA LYS A 189 -16.40 6.26 2.86
C LYS A 189 -15.99 6.46 4.32
N THR A 190 -16.91 6.88 5.18
CA THR A 190 -16.64 7.03 6.62
C THR A 190 -16.18 5.70 7.22
N PHE A 191 -16.88 4.61 6.93
CA PHE A 191 -16.53 3.28 7.43
C PHE A 191 -15.12 2.82 7.03
N LEU A 192 -14.75 2.93 5.75
CA LEU A 192 -13.42 2.53 5.30
C LEU A 192 -12.32 3.47 5.81
N GLN A 193 -12.60 4.78 5.90
CA GLN A 193 -11.69 5.75 6.50
C GLN A 193 -11.45 5.42 7.98
N THR A 194 -12.51 5.07 8.72
CA THR A 194 -12.42 4.65 10.12
C THR A 194 -11.51 3.43 10.26
N ILE A 195 -11.68 2.39 9.45
CA ILE A 195 -10.80 1.20 9.49
C ILE A 195 -9.36 1.59 9.12
N HIS A 196 -9.15 2.38 8.06
CA HIS A 196 -7.81 2.77 7.63
C HIS A 196 -7.03 3.52 8.71
N THR A 197 -7.67 4.54 9.32
CA THR A 197 -7.07 5.43 10.32
C THR A 197 -7.01 4.79 11.71
N LEU A 198 -8.07 4.11 12.15
CA LEU A 198 -8.19 3.60 13.54
C LEU A 198 -7.93 2.11 13.68
N GLY A 199 -7.84 1.38 12.57
CA GLY A 199 -7.52 -0.05 12.54
C GLY A 199 -8.74 -0.96 12.68
N PHE A 200 -9.85 -0.49 13.24
CA PHE A 200 -11.09 -1.27 13.33
C PHE A 200 -12.34 -0.38 13.41
N CYS A 201 -13.51 -0.99 13.19
CA CYS A 201 -14.81 -0.34 13.29
C CYS A 201 -15.90 -1.34 13.68
N LEU A 202 -16.75 -0.95 14.63
CA LEU A 202 -17.99 -1.64 14.98
C LEU A 202 -19.12 -1.20 14.04
N VAL A 203 -20.02 -2.11 13.70
CA VAL A 203 -21.11 -1.86 12.75
C VAL A 203 -22.46 -2.14 13.40
N PRO A 204 -22.93 -1.27 14.31
CA PRO A 204 -24.19 -1.48 15.01
C PRO A 204 -25.37 -1.44 14.04
N ARG A 205 -26.51 -1.98 14.48
CA ARG A 205 -27.76 -2.08 13.71
C ARG A 205 -27.65 -2.98 12.47
N THR A 206 -26.66 -3.86 12.43
CA THR A 206 -26.64 -4.95 11.46
C THR A 206 -27.69 -5.98 11.87
N PRO A 207 -28.55 -6.47 10.98
CA PRO A 207 -29.40 -7.62 11.32
C PRO A 207 -28.54 -8.82 11.74
N PRO A 208 -28.87 -9.54 12.83
CA PRO A 208 -28.04 -10.61 13.40
C PRO A 208 -28.15 -11.91 12.59
N ASP A 209 -27.86 -11.84 11.30
CA ASP A 209 -27.92 -12.96 10.36
C ASP A 209 -26.71 -13.00 9.41
N PRO A 210 -26.34 -14.18 8.89
CA PRO A 210 -25.26 -14.36 7.93
C PRO A 210 -25.39 -13.51 6.65
N SER A 211 -26.58 -13.38 6.08
CA SER A 211 -26.79 -12.75 4.77
C SER A 211 -26.53 -11.23 4.80
N SER A 212 -26.98 -10.56 5.87
CA SER A 212 -26.71 -9.13 6.09
C SER A 212 -25.22 -8.89 6.33
N THR A 213 -24.57 -9.82 7.04
CA THR A 213 -23.12 -9.77 7.29
C THR A 213 -22.32 -9.96 6.01
N GLN A 214 -22.70 -10.92 5.18
CA GLN A 214 -22.08 -11.14 3.86
C GLN A 214 -22.25 -9.89 2.98
N SER A 215 -23.45 -9.31 2.94
CA SER A 215 -23.71 -8.07 2.20
C SER A 215 -22.84 -6.89 2.67
N LEU A 216 -22.57 -6.79 3.97
CA LEU A 216 -21.65 -5.79 4.53
C LEU A 216 -20.22 -5.96 4.00
N VAL A 217 -19.73 -7.21 3.90
CA VAL A 217 -18.38 -7.49 3.38
C VAL A 217 -18.32 -7.20 1.88
N GLU A 218 -19.31 -7.66 1.13
CA GLU A 218 -19.44 -7.45 -0.31
C GLU A 218 -19.61 -5.97 -0.70
N ARG A 219 -20.09 -5.13 0.24
CA ARG A 219 -20.12 -3.67 0.08
C ARG A 219 -18.72 -3.04 0.00
N ILE A 220 -17.72 -3.69 0.60
CA ILE A 220 -16.30 -3.31 0.53
C ILE A 220 -15.69 -3.83 -0.77
N SER A 221 -15.62 -5.16 -0.91
CA SER A 221 -15.14 -5.89 -2.09
C SER A 221 -15.60 -7.36 -1.97
N HIS A 222 -15.24 -8.18 -2.95
CA HIS A 222 -15.47 -9.61 -2.92
C HIS A 222 -14.82 -10.27 -1.68
N ILE A 223 -15.47 -11.32 -1.18
CA ILE A 223 -14.94 -12.12 -0.09
C ILE A 223 -13.77 -12.94 -0.61
N ARG A 224 -12.64 -12.91 0.10
CA ARG A 224 -11.46 -13.71 -0.23
C ARG A 224 -11.72 -15.17 0.16
N PRO A 225 -11.82 -16.11 -0.80
CA PRO A 225 -11.88 -17.52 -0.47
C PRO A 225 -10.52 -17.99 0.09
N THR A 226 -10.59 -18.85 1.09
CA THR A 226 -9.43 -19.51 1.71
C THR A 226 -9.72 -21.01 1.84
N HIS A 227 -8.80 -21.77 2.44
CA HIS A 227 -9.03 -23.18 2.74
C HIS A 227 -10.09 -23.42 3.83
N TYR A 228 -10.52 -22.38 4.54
CA TYR A 228 -11.69 -22.42 5.44
C TYR A 228 -13.02 -22.15 4.71
N GLY A 229 -12.98 -21.84 3.41
CA GLY A 229 -14.12 -21.38 2.63
C GLY A 229 -14.09 -19.88 2.34
N GLY A 230 -15.21 -19.34 1.86
CA GLY A 230 -15.42 -17.92 1.59
C GLY A 230 -16.02 -17.21 2.80
N PHE A 231 -17.35 -17.11 2.85
CA PHE A 231 -18.06 -16.69 4.05
C PHE A 231 -18.25 -17.89 4.98
N TRP A 232 -17.82 -17.79 6.24
CA TRP A 232 -18.01 -18.86 7.22
C TRP A 232 -19.05 -18.47 8.26
N ASP A 233 -19.83 -19.45 8.69
CA ASP A 233 -20.80 -19.39 9.79
C ASP A 233 -20.66 -20.69 10.58
N PHE A 234 -20.18 -20.58 11.81
CA PHE A 234 -19.87 -21.75 12.62
C PHE A 234 -20.36 -21.59 14.04
N THR A 235 -20.70 -22.73 14.64
CA THR A 235 -20.86 -22.88 16.07
C THR A 235 -19.60 -23.52 16.62
N SER A 236 -19.17 -23.10 17.81
CA SER A 236 -18.06 -23.73 18.53
C SER A 236 -18.37 -25.21 18.77
N ALA A 237 -17.74 -26.07 17.96
CA ALA A 237 -17.72 -27.51 18.10
C ALA A 237 -16.25 -27.94 17.98
N PRO A 238 -15.78 -28.93 18.76
CA PRO A 238 -14.41 -29.42 18.66
C PRO A 238 -14.09 -29.80 17.21
N ASN A 239 -13.12 -29.11 16.59
CA ASN A 239 -12.71 -29.32 15.20
C ASN A 239 -11.18 -29.48 15.14
N PRO A 240 -10.65 -30.54 14.51
CA PRO A 240 -9.21 -30.82 14.47
C PRO A 240 -8.38 -29.85 13.61
N ILE A 241 -9.01 -28.94 12.86
CA ILE A 241 -8.31 -28.10 11.88
C ILE A 241 -7.68 -26.85 12.51
N ASP A 242 -8.36 -26.23 13.48
CA ASP A 242 -7.95 -24.93 14.03
C ASP A 242 -8.41 -24.74 15.48
N THR A 243 -7.51 -24.24 16.33
CA THR A 243 -7.80 -23.85 17.71
C THR A 243 -8.92 -22.80 17.82
N ALA A 244 -9.17 -22.01 16.78
CA ALA A 244 -10.25 -21.01 16.75
C ALA A 244 -11.65 -21.61 17.01
N TYR A 245 -11.86 -22.89 16.70
CA TYR A 245 -13.13 -23.59 16.90
C TYR A 245 -13.31 -24.19 18.29
N THR A 246 -12.28 -24.17 19.13
CA THR A 246 -12.33 -24.62 20.52
C THR A 246 -12.91 -23.54 21.44
N ASP A 247 -13.09 -23.86 22.72
CA ASP A 247 -13.51 -22.96 23.80
C ASP A 247 -12.33 -22.33 24.58
N ASP A 248 -11.09 -22.65 24.17
CA ASP A 248 -9.87 -22.17 24.81
C ASP A 248 -9.61 -20.67 24.63
N TYR A 249 -8.74 -20.12 25.48
CA TYR A 249 -8.21 -18.78 25.30
C TYR A 249 -7.38 -18.68 24.01
N LEU A 250 -7.62 -17.61 23.24
CA LEU A 250 -6.83 -17.27 22.07
C LEU A 250 -6.04 -15.98 22.35
N PRO A 251 -4.70 -16.04 22.40
CA PRO A 251 -3.87 -14.85 22.63
C PRO A 251 -3.97 -13.87 21.45
N PRO A 252 -3.60 -12.59 21.64
CA PRO A 252 -3.55 -11.63 20.54
C PRO A 252 -2.69 -12.13 19.36
N HIS A 253 -3.30 -12.23 18.18
CA HIS A 253 -2.68 -12.69 16.94
C HIS A 253 -3.22 -11.95 15.71
N THR A 254 -2.50 -12.07 14.59
CA THR A 254 -3.00 -11.78 13.25
C THR A 254 -3.23 -13.08 12.50
N ASP A 255 -4.29 -13.15 11.71
CA ASP A 255 -4.68 -14.36 11.00
C ASP A 255 -3.85 -14.60 9.74
N THR A 256 -3.77 -15.86 9.33
CA THR A 256 -3.17 -16.31 8.07
C THR A 256 -1.68 -15.93 7.92
N THR A 257 -0.90 -15.94 9.01
CA THR A 257 0.53 -15.61 8.96
C THR A 257 1.35 -16.57 8.08
N TYR A 258 0.80 -17.76 7.85
CA TYR A 258 1.31 -18.80 6.95
C TYR A 258 0.99 -18.54 5.46
N PHE A 259 0.20 -17.53 5.11
CA PHE A 259 0.10 -17.09 3.72
C PHE A 259 1.27 -16.16 3.35
N THR A 260 1.70 -16.26 2.10
CA THR A 260 2.64 -15.29 1.52
C THR A 260 2.02 -13.89 1.53
N ASP A 261 0.72 -13.81 1.23
CA ASP A 261 -0.13 -12.64 1.35
C ASP A 261 -1.26 -12.90 2.37
N PRO A 262 -1.09 -12.50 3.64
CA PRO A 262 -2.11 -12.64 4.68
C PRO A 262 -3.37 -11.83 4.38
N ALA A 263 -4.52 -12.30 4.89
CA ALA A 263 -5.79 -11.58 4.83
C ALA A 263 -5.62 -10.12 5.28
N GLY A 264 -6.22 -9.19 4.53
CA GLY A 264 -6.09 -7.75 4.77
C GLY A 264 -7.07 -7.26 5.83
N LEU A 265 -8.36 -7.42 5.56
CA LEU A 265 -9.41 -7.20 6.57
C LEU A 265 -9.97 -8.54 7.04
N GLN A 266 -10.43 -8.53 8.29
CA GLN A 266 -11.20 -9.62 8.88
C GLN A 266 -12.46 -9.07 9.54
N LEU A 267 -13.56 -9.81 9.40
CA LEU A 267 -14.83 -9.53 10.06
C LEU A 267 -15.17 -10.64 11.05
N PHE A 268 -15.72 -10.26 12.21
CA PHE A 268 -16.50 -11.16 13.05
C PHE A 268 -17.89 -10.58 13.35
N HIS A 269 -18.91 -11.42 13.27
CA HIS A 269 -20.25 -11.13 13.77
C HIS A 269 -20.69 -12.22 14.73
N CYS A 270 -20.83 -11.88 16.00
CA CYS A 270 -21.39 -12.79 16.99
C CYS A 270 -22.90 -12.91 16.76
N LEU A 271 -23.37 -14.06 16.27
CA LEU A 271 -24.80 -14.33 16.04
C LEU A 271 -25.47 -14.88 17.31
N GLN A 272 -24.70 -15.64 18.11
CA GLN A 272 -25.13 -16.15 19.40
C GLN A 272 -23.94 -16.13 20.37
N PRO A 273 -24.02 -15.37 21.48
CA PRO A 273 -23.00 -15.39 22.53
C PRO A 273 -22.84 -16.78 23.16
N ALA A 274 -21.75 -16.98 23.89
CA ALA A 274 -21.52 -18.19 24.67
C ALA A 274 -22.66 -18.44 25.66
N THR A 275 -23.26 -19.63 25.62
CA THR A 275 -24.43 -19.95 26.46
C THR A 275 -24.14 -19.99 27.96
N GLN A 276 -22.89 -20.16 28.38
CA GLN A 276 -22.50 -20.24 29.81
C GLN A 276 -21.53 -19.13 30.23
N GLY A 277 -21.31 -18.11 29.38
CA GLY A 277 -20.47 -16.96 29.67
C GLY A 277 -19.02 -17.05 29.17
N GLY A 278 -18.33 -15.92 29.25
CA GLY A 278 -17.00 -15.69 28.67
C GLY A 278 -17.04 -15.42 27.16
N GLY A 279 -15.86 -15.49 26.54
CA GLY A 279 -15.73 -15.40 25.08
C GLY A 279 -15.70 -13.96 24.57
N GLU A 280 -15.38 -13.02 25.46
CA GLU A 280 -15.05 -11.65 25.12
C GLU A 280 -13.95 -11.66 24.06
N SER A 281 -14.18 -10.91 22.98
CA SER A 281 -13.19 -10.69 21.94
C SER A 281 -12.19 -9.64 22.42
N THR A 282 -10.92 -9.87 22.14
CA THR A 282 -9.86 -8.91 22.46
C THR A 282 -9.30 -8.30 21.18
N PHE A 283 -8.92 -7.02 21.24
CA PHE A 283 -8.30 -6.29 20.13
C PHE A 283 -7.13 -5.47 20.67
N VAL A 284 -6.02 -5.49 19.94
CA VAL A 284 -4.79 -4.78 20.29
C VAL A 284 -4.31 -4.02 19.07
N ASP A 285 -4.12 -2.71 19.21
CA ASP A 285 -3.47 -1.93 18.16
C ASP A 285 -1.98 -2.25 18.13
N GLY A 286 -1.60 -3.17 17.24
CA GLY A 286 -0.24 -3.64 17.12
C GLY A 286 0.73 -2.54 16.71
N PHE A 287 0.28 -1.50 16.01
CA PHE A 287 1.17 -0.39 15.62
C PHE A 287 1.54 0.46 16.84
N ALA A 288 0.57 0.73 17.72
CA ALA A 288 0.82 1.41 19.00
C ALA A 288 1.72 0.56 19.92
N ALA A 289 1.46 -0.75 20.02
CA ALA A 289 2.30 -1.68 20.75
C ALA A 289 3.74 -1.73 20.20
N ALA A 290 3.90 -1.73 18.86
CA ALA A 290 5.19 -1.73 18.21
C ALA A 290 5.95 -0.41 18.45
N GLN A 291 5.25 0.73 18.44
CA GLN A 291 5.83 2.02 18.81
C GLN A 291 6.29 2.03 20.28
N HIS A 292 5.50 1.45 21.18
CA HIS A 292 5.91 1.28 22.58
C HIS A 292 7.17 0.42 22.69
N LEU A 293 7.21 -0.74 22.05
CA LEU A 293 8.37 -1.63 22.05
C LEU A 293 9.62 -0.93 21.49
N TYR A 294 9.46 -0.13 20.44
CA TYR A 294 10.56 0.66 19.88
C TYR A 294 11.13 1.66 20.89
N ALA A 295 10.27 2.35 21.64
CA ALA A 295 10.67 3.33 22.63
C ALA A 295 11.32 2.71 23.88
N THR A 296 10.82 1.57 24.35
CA THR A 296 11.25 0.95 25.61
C THR A 296 12.32 -0.13 25.44
N SER A 297 12.39 -0.76 24.26
CA SER A 297 13.32 -1.86 23.96
C SER A 297 13.67 -1.89 22.46
N PRO A 298 14.41 -0.90 21.95
CA PRO A 298 14.73 -0.79 20.52
C PRO A 298 15.46 -2.02 19.96
N GLN A 299 16.27 -2.70 20.76
CA GLN A 299 16.92 -3.97 20.38
C GLN A 299 15.91 -5.11 20.14
N HIS A 300 14.82 -5.17 20.91
CA HIS A 300 13.76 -6.15 20.71
C HIS A 300 12.96 -5.83 19.44
N TYR A 301 12.60 -4.56 19.25
CA TYR A 301 11.96 -4.12 18.01
C TYR A 301 12.81 -4.50 16.79
N HIS A 302 14.11 -4.20 16.83
CA HIS A 302 15.03 -4.52 15.75
C HIS A 302 15.10 -6.02 15.48
N ALA A 303 15.19 -6.86 16.52
CA ALA A 303 15.19 -8.32 16.34
C ALA A 303 13.91 -8.83 15.66
N LEU A 304 12.73 -8.33 16.04
CA LEU A 304 11.44 -8.70 15.44
C LEU A 304 11.24 -8.16 14.02
N SER A 305 11.98 -7.10 13.67
CA SER A 305 11.99 -6.50 12.33
C SER A 305 13.03 -7.15 11.40
N THR A 306 13.95 -7.94 11.95
CA THR A 306 15.12 -8.44 11.21
C THR A 306 15.05 -9.94 10.96
N TYR A 307 14.74 -10.74 11.98
CA TYR A 307 14.82 -12.20 11.85
C TYR A 307 13.49 -12.76 11.33
N PRO A 308 13.48 -13.40 10.16
CA PRO A 308 12.26 -13.94 9.58
C PRO A 308 11.83 -15.24 10.27
N ILE A 309 10.51 -15.43 10.34
CA ILE A 309 9.86 -16.54 11.00
C ILE A 309 8.97 -17.28 10.02
N VAL A 310 9.07 -18.60 10.07
CA VAL A 310 8.23 -19.50 9.30
C VAL A 310 6.94 -19.76 10.08
N SER A 311 5.83 -19.56 9.40
CA SER A 311 4.49 -19.91 9.88
C SER A 311 3.89 -20.96 8.95
N ALA A 312 3.10 -21.87 9.50
CA ALA A 312 2.44 -22.92 8.74
C ALA A 312 1.04 -23.27 9.26
N ALA A 313 0.17 -23.73 8.35
CA ALA A 313 -1.07 -24.42 8.66
C ALA A 313 -1.06 -25.77 7.94
N LEU A 314 -1.03 -26.85 8.72
CA LEU A 314 -0.74 -28.21 8.21
C LEU A 314 -1.95 -29.14 8.22
N GLY A 315 -3.02 -28.79 8.96
CA GLY A 315 -4.18 -29.65 9.18
C GLY A 315 -5.29 -29.55 8.12
N SER A 316 -5.12 -28.70 7.10
CA SER A 316 -6.19 -28.47 6.11
C SER A 316 -6.28 -29.61 5.08
N PRO A 317 -7.49 -30.06 4.71
CA PRO A 317 -7.69 -30.97 3.58
C PRO A 317 -7.23 -30.38 2.23
N ALA A 318 -7.14 -29.06 2.10
CA ALA A 318 -6.66 -28.39 0.90
C ALA A 318 -5.13 -28.51 0.71
N GLY A 319 -4.41 -28.96 1.75
CA GLY A 319 -2.96 -29.11 1.76
C GLY A 319 -2.29 -28.30 2.85
N ALA A 320 -0.96 -28.35 2.86
CA ALA A 320 -0.14 -27.62 3.81
C ALA A 320 0.21 -26.22 3.27
N PHE A 321 0.01 -25.21 4.12
CA PHE A 321 0.32 -23.82 3.81
C PHE A 321 1.55 -23.37 4.58
N TYR A 322 2.44 -22.66 3.89
CA TYR A 322 3.66 -22.09 4.45
C TYR A 322 3.89 -20.70 3.87
N ASN A 323 4.38 -19.78 4.69
CA ASN A 323 4.75 -18.44 4.21
C ASN A 323 6.11 -18.41 3.49
N THR A 324 6.65 -19.56 3.10
CA THR A 324 8.00 -19.69 2.55
C THR A 324 8.07 -19.74 1.03
N ALA A 325 6.93 -19.63 0.34
CA ALA A 325 6.86 -19.73 -1.12
C ALA A 325 7.67 -18.64 -1.84
N VAL A 326 7.62 -17.39 -1.35
CA VAL A 326 8.40 -16.26 -1.91
C VAL A 326 9.67 -15.99 -1.10
N ALA A 327 9.62 -16.12 0.22
CA ALA A 327 10.75 -15.92 1.11
C ALA A 327 11.07 -17.23 1.85
N ARG A 328 12.07 -17.99 1.41
CA ARG A 328 12.37 -19.34 1.98
C ARG A 328 12.54 -19.39 3.50
N ARG A 329 12.91 -18.26 4.12
CA ARG A 329 13.10 -18.12 5.57
C ARG A 329 11.86 -17.60 6.32
N GLY A 330 10.77 -17.34 5.61
CA GLY A 330 9.55 -16.69 6.10
C GLY A 330 9.68 -15.17 6.14
N TYR A 331 8.96 -14.54 7.06
CA TYR A 331 8.87 -13.08 7.18
C TYR A 331 9.14 -12.61 8.61
N PRO A 332 9.73 -11.42 8.82
CA PRO A 332 9.80 -10.81 10.15
C PRO A 332 8.41 -10.59 10.74
N VAL A 333 8.33 -10.45 12.06
CA VAL A 333 7.08 -10.15 12.77
C VAL A 333 6.63 -8.73 12.48
N LEU A 334 7.57 -7.79 12.44
CA LEU A 334 7.34 -6.40 12.11
C LEU A 334 7.86 -6.14 10.70
N VAL A 335 6.96 -5.97 9.74
CA VAL A 335 7.29 -5.82 8.32
C VAL A 335 7.19 -4.34 7.95
N HIS A 336 8.28 -3.83 7.37
CA HIS A 336 8.41 -2.42 6.98
C HIS A 336 8.33 -2.26 5.47
N SER A 337 7.91 -1.08 5.02
CA SER A 337 8.12 -0.68 3.63
C SER A 337 9.62 -0.70 3.33
N ALA A 338 9.99 -1.12 2.12
CA ALA A 338 11.38 -1.16 1.71
C ALA A 338 11.99 0.25 1.85
N PRO A 339 13.17 0.40 2.48
CA PRO A 339 13.80 1.71 2.60
C PRO A 339 14.23 2.20 1.22
N LEU A 340 14.14 3.52 1.02
CA LEU A 340 14.83 4.20 -0.08
C LEU A 340 16.34 3.86 -0.01
N PRO A 341 17.06 3.77 -1.14
CA PRO A 341 18.50 3.53 -1.13
C PRO A 341 19.21 4.56 -0.25
N GLY A 342 19.85 4.10 0.84
CA GLY A 342 20.70 4.92 1.72
C GLY A 342 20.19 5.24 3.13
N VAL A 343 18.91 5.02 3.47
CA VAL A 343 18.32 5.38 4.79
C VAL A 343 17.05 4.52 5.02
N THR A 344 16.76 3.77 6.10
CA THR A 344 16.93 3.89 7.56
C THR A 344 16.85 2.49 8.20
N THR A 345 17.28 2.34 9.45
CA THR A 345 16.92 1.18 10.29
C THR A 345 15.39 1.08 10.44
N PRO A 346 14.80 -0.14 10.47
CA PRO A 346 13.37 -0.34 10.68
C PRO A 346 12.83 0.47 11.86
N SER A 347 11.73 1.19 11.64
CA SER A 347 11.11 2.06 12.65
C SER A 347 9.59 2.07 12.55
N PRO A 348 8.85 2.47 13.59
CA PRO A 348 7.39 2.56 13.56
C PRO A 348 6.83 3.40 12.41
N ALA A 349 7.57 4.42 11.95
CA ALA A 349 7.16 5.28 10.84
C ALA A 349 7.13 4.57 9.46
N THR A 350 7.80 3.42 9.35
CA THR A 350 7.88 2.60 8.12
C THR A 350 7.18 1.26 8.28
N LEU A 351 6.57 0.99 9.43
CA LEU A 351 5.86 -0.27 9.71
C LEU A 351 4.58 -0.34 8.86
N VAL A 352 4.42 -1.42 8.09
CA VAL A 352 3.26 -1.60 7.20
C VAL A 352 2.42 -2.82 7.53
N GLN A 353 2.99 -3.80 8.22
CA GLN A 353 2.30 -5.04 8.56
C GLN A 353 2.91 -5.70 9.80
N ILE A 354 2.04 -6.28 10.64
CA ILE A 354 2.40 -7.17 11.74
C ILE A 354 1.99 -8.60 11.38
N ARG A 355 2.94 -9.52 11.48
CA ARG A 355 2.76 -10.96 11.27
C ARG A 355 3.05 -11.68 12.57
N TRP A 356 2.03 -11.85 13.41
CA TRP A 356 2.19 -12.47 14.71
C TRP A 356 1.07 -13.45 14.98
N ASN A 357 1.38 -14.73 14.92
CA ASN A 357 0.55 -15.78 15.53
C ASN A 357 1.51 -16.82 16.09
N ASN A 358 1.62 -16.91 17.41
CA ASN A 358 2.53 -17.87 18.03
C ASN A 358 2.09 -19.32 17.80
N LEU A 359 0.79 -19.55 17.54
CA LEU A 359 0.23 -20.88 17.29
C LEU A 359 0.57 -21.40 15.88
N ASP A 360 0.73 -20.50 14.91
CA ASP A 360 1.12 -20.85 13.53
C ASP A 360 2.63 -21.12 13.37
N ARG A 361 3.44 -20.78 14.38
CA ARG A 361 4.90 -20.74 14.22
C ARG A 361 5.50 -22.14 14.11
N MET A 362 6.33 -22.33 13.09
CA MET A 362 6.95 -23.62 12.78
C MET A 362 8.48 -23.54 12.85
N ALA A 363 9.13 -24.67 13.15
CA ALA A 363 10.56 -24.81 12.98
C ALA A 363 10.93 -24.66 11.48
N PRO A 364 11.87 -23.77 11.12
CA PRO A 364 12.13 -23.48 9.72
C PRO A 364 13.00 -24.58 9.07
N ALA A 365 12.65 -25.00 7.86
CA ALA A 365 13.49 -25.90 7.05
C ALA A 365 14.75 -25.20 6.49
N THR A 366 14.72 -23.87 6.40
CA THR A 366 15.88 -23.05 6.02
C THR A 366 16.35 -22.24 7.23
N PRO A 367 17.63 -22.27 7.62
CA PRO A 367 18.10 -21.51 8.77
C PRO A 367 17.81 -20.00 8.65
N SER A 368 17.05 -19.45 9.60
CA SER A 368 16.70 -18.03 9.67
C SER A 368 17.64 -17.20 10.55
N PHE A 369 18.27 -17.83 11.55
CA PHE A 369 19.15 -17.15 12.51
C PHE A 369 20.63 -17.37 12.17
N PRO A 370 21.47 -16.32 12.13
CA PRO A 370 22.89 -16.46 11.77
C PRO A 370 23.75 -17.12 12.86
N ASN A 371 23.35 -17.03 14.13
CA ASN A 371 24.07 -17.60 15.26
C ASN A 371 23.17 -17.69 16.52
N HIS A 372 23.70 -18.27 17.59
CA HIS A 372 22.99 -18.46 18.86
C HIS A 372 22.58 -17.13 19.53
N THR A 373 23.38 -16.08 19.38
CA THR A 373 23.09 -14.75 19.94
C THR A 373 21.85 -14.15 19.27
N ALA A 374 21.77 -14.22 17.94
CA ALA A 374 20.60 -13.78 17.18
C ALA A 374 19.34 -14.57 17.54
N LEU A 375 19.46 -15.90 17.67
CA LEU A 375 18.37 -16.77 18.12
C LEU A 375 17.85 -16.33 19.49
N LYS A 376 18.74 -16.18 20.48
CA LYS A 376 18.38 -15.72 21.83
C LYS A 376 17.75 -14.33 21.83
N ALA A 377 18.30 -13.40 21.05
CA ALA A 377 17.76 -12.05 20.93
C ALA A 377 16.32 -12.06 20.41
N TRP A 378 16.02 -12.88 19.39
CA TRP A 378 14.66 -13.01 18.88
C TRP A 378 13.71 -13.59 19.91
N TYR A 379 14.08 -14.67 20.62
CA TYR A 379 13.21 -15.25 21.65
C TYR A 379 12.98 -14.31 22.84
N SER A 380 13.99 -13.53 23.23
CA SER A 380 13.84 -12.45 24.23
C SER A 380 12.85 -11.40 23.74
N ALA A 381 12.99 -10.96 22.49
CA ALA A 381 12.11 -9.97 21.88
C ALA A 381 10.68 -10.48 21.72
N ALA A 382 10.49 -11.72 21.29
CA ALA A 382 9.18 -12.36 21.14
C ALA A 382 8.45 -12.48 22.49
N ARG A 383 9.18 -12.78 23.58
CA ARG A 383 8.63 -12.79 24.94
C ARG A 383 8.17 -11.40 25.36
N GLU A 384 8.98 -10.38 25.12
CA GLU A 384 8.62 -9.01 25.46
C GLU A 384 7.45 -8.51 24.61
N TRP A 385 7.43 -8.84 23.33
CA TRP A 385 6.32 -8.54 22.43
C TRP A 385 5.00 -9.11 22.92
N SER A 386 4.98 -10.41 23.30
CA SER A 386 3.79 -11.03 23.89
C SER A 386 3.30 -10.30 25.13
N ARG A 387 4.22 -9.84 26.01
CA ARG A 387 3.84 -9.05 27.19
C ARG A 387 3.29 -7.68 26.83
N VAL A 388 3.89 -6.98 25.86
CA VAL A 388 3.41 -5.67 25.41
C VAL A 388 2.01 -5.77 24.85
N LEU A 389 1.70 -6.81 24.07
CA LEU A 389 0.37 -7.04 23.49
C LEU A 389 -0.72 -7.26 24.55
N GLU A 390 -0.36 -7.76 25.73
CA GLU A 390 -1.28 -7.99 26.85
C GLU A 390 -1.39 -6.78 27.80
N ARG A 391 -0.71 -5.66 27.52
CA ARG A 391 -0.78 -4.49 28.39
C ARG A 391 -2.18 -3.86 28.36
N PRO A 392 -2.74 -3.49 29.53
CA PRO A 392 -4.06 -2.86 29.63
C PRO A 392 -4.20 -1.55 28.86
N GLU A 393 -3.11 -0.88 28.51
CA GLU A 393 -3.14 0.36 27.73
C GLU A 393 -3.41 0.14 26.23
N PHE A 394 -3.23 -1.09 25.72
CA PHE A 394 -3.45 -1.44 24.31
C PHE A 394 -4.58 -2.45 24.12
N LEU A 395 -4.92 -3.22 25.16
CA LEU A 395 -5.85 -4.34 25.11
C LEU A 395 -7.31 -3.89 25.30
N ILE A 396 -8.05 -3.78 24.21
CA ILE A 396 -9.50 -3.64 24.23
C ILE A 396 -10.11 -5.03 24.47
N THR A 397 -10.99 -5.17 25.46
CA THR A 397 -11.75 -6.40 25.72
C THR A 397 -13.23 -6.09 25.58
N LEU A 398 -13.92 -6.83 24.72
CA LEU A 398 -15.28 -6.55 24.29
C LEU A 398 -16.13 -7.81 24.21
N GLN A 399 -17.27 -7.81 24.89
CA GLN A 399 -18.31 -8.81 24.63
C GLN A 399 -19.09 -8.42 23.37
N LEU A 400 -18.80 -9.08 22.24
CA LEU A 400 -19.56 -8.89 21.00
C LEU A 400 -21.02 -9.35 21.18
N LYS A 401 -21.94 -8.55 20.65
CA LYS A 401 -23.39 -8.78 20.72
C LYS A 401 -23.95 -9.10 19.33
N PRO A 402 -25.04 -9.86 19.23
CA PRO A 402 -25.82 -9.96 18.00
C PRO A 402 -26.21 -8.58 17.46
N GLY A 403 -25.95 -8.38 16.18
CA GLY A 403 -26.27 -7.18 15.42
C GLY A 403 -25.23 -6.06 15.45
N GLU A 404 -24.02 -6.36 15.93
CA GLU A 404 -22.88 -5.44 15.97
C GLU A 404 -21.60 -6.17 15.53
N PRO A 405 -21.43 -6.46 14.23
CA PRO A 405 -20.17 -6.96 13.70
C PRO A 405 -19.02 -5.98 13.93
N VAL A 406 -17.81 -6.52 13.95
CA VAL A 406 -16.56 -5.77 13.96
C VAL A 406 -15.75 -6.13 12.72
N ILE A 407 -15.21 -5.11 12.05
CA ILE A 407 -14.21 -5.26 10.99
C ILE A 407 -12.93 -4.58 11.42
N PHE A 408 -11.80 -5.21 11.13
CA PHE A 408 -10.48 -4.69 11.46
C PHE A 408 -9.45 -5.00 10.39
N ASP A 409 -8.41 -4.17 10.36
CA ASP A 409 -7.19 -4.38 9.58
C ASP A 409 -6.33 -5.45 10.25
N ASN A 410 -6.37 -6.66 9.71
CA ASN A 410 -5.63 -7.82 10.19
C ASN A 410 -4.10 -7.67 10.00
N TRP A 411 -3.62 -6.65 9.27
CA TRP A 411 -2.19 -6.33 9.21
C TRP A 411 -1.73 -5.40 10.34
N ARG A 412 -2.65 -4.84 11.14
CA ARG A 412 -2.36 -3.90 12.21
C ARG A 412 -2.93 -4.34 13.56
N VAL A 413 -4.23 -4.64 13.59
CA VAL A 413 -4.96 -4.96 14.81
C VAL A 413 -4.84 -6.45 15.06
N LEU A 414 -4.16 -6.80 16.14
CA LEU A 414 -4.18 -8.17 16.63
C LEU A 414 -5.50 -8.39 17.34
N HIS A 415 -6.03 -9.60 17.24
CA HIS A 415 -7.26 -9.98 17.90
C HIS A 415 -7.07 -11.28 18.67
N GLY A 416 -7.96 -11.53 19.60
CA GLY A 416 -7.97 -12.74 20.41
C GLY A 416 -9.33 -12.93 21.04
N ARG A 417 -9.39 -13.86 21.99
CA ARG A 417 -10.63 -14.20 22.67
C ARG A 417 -10.33 -14.77 24.04
N LEU A 418 -11.06 -14.32 25.04
CA LEU A 418 -11.07 -14.98 26.34
C LEU A 418 -11.69 -16.38 26.23
N ALA A 419 -11.32 -17.28 27.14
CA ALA A 419 -11.95 -18.59 27.22
C ALA A 419 -13.46 -18.45 27.51
N PHE A 420 -14.24 -19.43 27.11
CA PHE A 420 -15.69 -19.43 27.34
C PHE A 420 -16.22 -20.82 27.62
N GLN A 421 -17.50 -20.90 27.97
CA GLN A 421 -18.18 -22.19 28.16
C GLN A 421 -19.49 -22.25 27.38
N GLY A 422 -19.82 -23.45 26.91
CA GLY A 422 -21.04 -23.72 26.15
C GLY A 422 -20.90 -23.44 24.65
N GLN A 423 -22.02 -23.13 23.99
CA GLN A 423 -22.06 -22.92 22.54
C GLN A 423 -22.04 -21.44 22.19
N ARG A 424 -21.28 -21.08 21.15
CA ARG A 424 -21.20 -19.74 20.57
C ARG A 424 -21.29 -19.85 19.06
N ARG A 425 -22.08 -18.99 18.40
CA ARG A 425 -22.20 -18.93 16.93
C ARG A 425 -21.64 -17.61 16.40
N VAL A 426 -20.71 -17.70 15.46
CA VAL A 426 -20.06 -16.56 14.82
C VAL A 426 -19.99 -16.79 13.33
N CYS A 427 -20.19 -15.72 12.56
CA CYS A 427 -19.82 -15.70 11.16
C CYS A 427 -18.73 -14.66 10.88
N GLY A 428 -18.04 -14.84 9.76
CA GLY A 428 -16.92 -14.00 9.36
C GLY A 428 -16.50 -14.20 7.92
N ALA A 429 -15.60 -13.32 7.49
CA ALA A 429 -15.02 -13.31 6.15
C ALA A 429 -13.68 -12.57 6.16
N TYR A 430 -12.89 -12.79 5.11
CA TYR A 430 -11.67 -12.02 4.82
C TYR A 430 -11.86 -11.16 3.57
N VAL A 431 -11.16 -10.03 3.52
CA VAL A 431 -10.96 -9.21 2.32
C VAL A 431 -9.46 -9.02 2.11
N ALA A 432 -8.98 -9.04 0.86
CA ALA A 432 -7.57 -8.78 0.59
C ALA A 432 -7.21 -7.31 0.82
N MET A 433 -5.95 -7.06 1.19
CA MET A 433 -5.48 -5.70 1.49
C MET A 433 -5.52 -4.80 0.24
N ASP A 434 -5.22 -5.35 -0.94
CA ASP A 434 -5.24 -4.61 -2.19
C ASP A 434 -6.66 -4.18 -2.58
N ASP A 435 -7.64 -5.05 -2.41
CA ASP A 435 -9.06 -4.75 -2.62
C ASP A 435 -9.55 -3.63 -1.70
N PHE A 436 -9.21 -3.72 -0.41
CA PHE A 436 -9.54 -2.67 0.54
C PHE A 436 -8.91 -1.33 0.14
N ARG A 437 -7.61 -1.32 -0.19
CA ARG A 437 -6.90 -0.10 -0.61
C ARG A 437 -7.45 0.47 -1.92
N ALA A 438 -7.74 -0.38 -2.90
CA ALA A 438 -8.35 0.04 -4.16
C ALA A 438 -9.72 0.68 -3.92
N ARG A 439 -10.54 0.07 -3.04
CA ARG A 439 -11.85 0.62 -2.67
C ARG A 439 -11.73 1.97 -1.97
N CYS A 440 -10.76 2.12 -1.06
CA CYS A 440 -10.46 3.39 -0.41
C CYS A 440 -10.09 4.49 -1.43
N ARG A 441 -9.17 4.21 -2.35
CA ARG A 441 -8.79 5.17 -3.41
C ARG A 441 -9.97 5.56 -4.29
N GLY A 442 -10.83 4.59 -4.65
CA GLY A 442 -12.06 4.84 -5.41
C GLY A 442 -13.08 5.75 -4.69
N LEU A 443 -12.96 5.91 -3.38
CA LEU A 443 -13.78 6.82 -2.56
C LEU A 443 -13.03 8.12 -2.19
N GLY A 444 -11.82 8.33 -2.72
CA GLY A 444 -10.96 9.47 -2.38
C GLY A 444 -10.50 9.45 -0.93
N ILE A 445 -10.14 8.27 -0.42
CA ILE A 445 -9.39 8.09 0.82
C ILE A 445 -7.91 7.90 0.44
N GLU A 446 -7.04 8.67 1.08
CA GLU A 446 -5.58 8.57 0.90
C GLU A 446 -5.06 7.39 1.72
N VAL A 447 -4.50 6.36 1.05
CA VAL A 447 -4.09 5.07 1.65
C VAL A 447 -2.69 4.60 1.28
#